data_AF-A0A7J2ZFZ5-F1
#
_entry.id   AF-A0A7J2ZFZ5-F1
#
_cell.length_a   1.000
_cell.length_b   1.000
_cell.length_c   1.000
_cell.angle_alpha   90.00
_cell.angle_beta   90.00
_cell.angle_gamma   90.00
#
_symmetry.space_group_name_H-M   'P 1'
#
loop_
_entity.id
_entity.type
_entity.pdbx_description
1 polymer ?
#
loop_
_entity_poly.entity_id
_entity_poly.type
_entity_poly.pdbx_seq_one_letter_code
_entity_poly.pdbx_strand_id
1 'polypeptide(L)' 'MMSKIPIELGKMKEREVDVEILRVGVIAELDAINLYEQMAGMTKNEKIRKVLLEIAREE' A
#
# COMPACT_ATOMS: atom_id res chain seq x y z
N MET A 1 7.07 -0.29 -2.80
CA MET A 1 6.37 -0.86 -3.98
C MET A 1 6.63 -2.34 -4.08
N MET A 2 5.73 -3.12 -3.48
CA MET A 2 5.82 -4.57 -3.33
C MET A 2 6.03 -5.31 -4.65
N SER A 3 7.29 -5.58 -5.00
CA SER A 3 7.64 -6.43 -6.14
C SER A 3 7.65 -7.93 -5.80
N LYS A 4 7.40 -8.32 -4.55
CA LYS A 4 7.17 -9.70 -4.12
C LYS A 4 6.74 -9.73 -2.65
N ILE A 5 5.55 -10.26 -2.39
CA ILE A 5 5.13 -10.70 -1.06
C ILE A 5 5.62 -12.15 -0.92
N PRO A 6 6.65 -12.45 -0.11
CA PRO A 6 7.18 -13.79 -0.01
C PRO A 6 6.37 -14.57 1.03
N ILE A 7 5.11 -14.91 0.71
CA ILE A 7 4.32 -15.77 1.58
C ILE A 7 4.37 -17.19 1.03
N GLU A 8 5.09 -18.08 1.71
CA GLU A 8 4.96 -19.52 1.50
C GLU A 8 3.71 -20.02 2.23
N LEU A 9 2.54 -19.81 1.62
CA LEU A 9 1.24 -20.25 2.16
C LEU A 9 1.17 -21.77 2.38
N GLY A 10 1.98 -22.55 1.67
CA GLY A 10 1.95 -24.02 1.69
C GLY A 10 2.43 -24.69 2.98
N LYS A 11 2.97 -23.95 3.96
CA LYS A 11 3.51 -24.51 5.22
C LYS A 11 2.89 -23.91 6.50
N MET A 12 1.96 -22.99 6.38
CA MET A 12 1.37 -22.27 7.52
C MET A 12 0.09 -22.93 8.03
N LYS A 13 -0.17 -22.83 9.33
CA LYS A 13 -1.48 -23.17 9.90
C LYS A 13 -2.52 -22.15 9.42
N GLU A 14 -3.79 -22.53 9.27
CA GLU A 14 -4.85 -21.64 8.76
C GLU A 14 -4.90 -20.28 9.49
N ARG A 15 -4.78 -20.27 10.83
CA ARG A 15 -4.75 -19.04 11.62
C ARG A 15 -3.56 -18.12 11.29
N GLU A 16 -2.43 -18.69 10.88
CA GLU A 16 -1.23 -17.93 10.47
C GLU A 16 -1.43 -17.31 9.08
N VAL A 17 -2.21 -17.97 8.21
CA VAL A 17 -2.60 -17.43 6.90
C VAL A 17 -3.47 -16.19 7.04
N ASP A 18 -4.49 -16.21 7.90
CA ASP A 18 -5.36 -15.04 8.11
C ASP A 18 -4.58 -13.83 8.64
N VAL A 19 -3.66 -14.05 9.56
CA VAL A 19 -2.77 -13.00 10.09
C VAL A 19 -1.90 -12.42 8.98
N GLU A 20 -1.39 -13.27 8.08
CA GLU A 20 -0.59 -12.81 6.96
C GLU A 20 -1.38 -12.05 5.90
N ILE A 21 -2.62 -12.47 5.62
CA ILE A 21 -3.53 -11.72 4.74
C ILE A 21 -3.75 -10.31 5.30
N LEU A 22 -4.03 -10.19 6.60
CA LEU A 22 -4.21 -8.88 7.25
C LEU A 22 -2.93 -8.04 7.19
N ARG A 23 -1.77 -8.64 7.48
CA ARG A 23 -0.48 -7.95 7.43
C ARG A 23 -0.18 -7.41 6.04
N VAL A 24 -0.42 -8.22 4.99
CA VAL A 24 -0.24 -7.80 3.60
C VAL A 24 -1.19 -6.68 3.23
N GLY A 25 -2.46 -6.75 3.64
CA GLY A 25 -3.44 -5.69 3.40
C GLY A 25 -2.94 -4.36 3.95
N VAL A 26 -2.52 -4.33 5.23
CA VAL A 26 -1.98 -3.12 5.86
C VAL A 26 -0.72 -2.60 5.15
N ILE A 27 0.19 -3.49 4.73
CA ILE A 27 1.39 -3.08 3.99
C ILE A 27 1.02 -2.50 2.63
N ALA A 28 0.03 -3.07 1.94
CA ALA A 28 -0.42 -2.59 0.64
C ALA A 28 -0.95 -1.16 0.73
N GLU A 29 -1.79 -0.85 1.71
CA GLU A 29 -2.29 0.51 1.92
C GLU A 29 -1.16 1.48 2.27
N LEU A 30 -0.23 1.08 3.14
CA LEU A 30 0.93 1.92 3.47
C LEU A 30 1.82 2.19 2.25
N ASP A 31 2.01 1.20 1.38
CA ASP A 31 2.74 1.36 0.11
C ASP A 31 1.99 2.31 -0.85
N ALA A 32 0.65 2.25 -0.86
CA ALA A 32 -0.20 3.13 -1.67
C ALA A 32 -0.12 4.59 -1.22
N ILE A 33 -0.27 4.84 0.09
CA ILE A 33 -0.09 6.18 0.70
C ILE A 33 1.26 6.77 0.28
N ASN A 34 2.35 6.02 0.49
CA ASN A 34 3.69 6.47 0.14
C ASN A 34 3.83 6.79 -1.36
N LEU A 35 3.25 5.95 -2.23
CA LEU A 35 3.27 6.18 -3.68
C LEU A 35 2.55 7.48 -4.05
N TYR A 36 1.35 7.70 -3.52
CA TYR A 36 0.56 8.89 -3.81
C TYR A 36 1.26 10.16 -3.34
N GLU A 37 1.86 10.17 -2.15
CA GLU A 37 2.66 11.28 -1.65
C GLU A 37 3.89 11.56 -2.53
N GLN A 38 4.60 10.52 -2.97
CA GLN A 38 5.74 10.66 -3.89
C GLN A 38 5.32 11.28 -5.22
N MET A 39 4.23 10.78 -5.82
CA MET A 39 3.70 11.32 -7.07
C MET A 39 3.23 12.77 -6.90
N ALA A 40 2.63 13.11 -5.76
CA ALA A 40 2.23 14.48 -5.42
C ALA A 40 3.46 15.41 -5.29
N GLY A 41 4.58 14.91 -4.76
CA GLY A 41 5.85 15.65 -4.70
C GLY A 41 6.50 15.87 -6.08
N MET A 42 6.28 14.98 -7.03
CA MET A 42 6.88 15.04 -8.38
C MET A 42 6.12 15.94 -9.36
N THR A 43 4.81 16.10 -9.19
CA THR A 43 3.99 16.88 -10.12
C THR A 43 4.11 18.39 -9.91
N LYS A 44 4.06 19.15 -11.02
CA LYS A 44 3.95 20.62 -11.01
C LYS A 44 2.51 21.12 -11.15
N ASN A 45 1.56 20.22 -11.38
CA ASN A 45 0.15 20.58 -11.53
C ASN A 45 -0.55 20.50 -10.16
N GLU A 46 -0.98 21.66 -9.65
CA GLU A 46 -1.60 21.76 -8.33
C GLU A 46 -2.91 20.99 -8.19
N LYS A 47 -3.68 20.82 -9.27
CA LYS A 47 -4.91 20.00 -9.22
C LYS A 47 -4.57 18.52 -9.03
N ILE A 48 -3.54 18.04 -9.73
CA ILE A 48 -3.09 16.65 -9.61
C ILE A 48 -2.49 16.42 -8.22
N ARG A 49 -1.66 17.35 -7.72
CA ARG A 49 -1.11 17.29 -6.36
C ARG A 49 -2.23 17.16 -5.33
N LYS A 50 -3.25 18.01 -5.41
CA LYS A 50 -4.37 18.01 -4.48
C LYS A 50 -5.11 16.66 -4.47
N VAL A 51 -5.46 16.13 -5.65
CA VAL A 51 -6.16 14.84 -5.75
C VAL A 51 -5.32 13.71 -5.17
N LEU A 52 -4.02 13.65 -5.48
CA LEU A 52 -3.14 12.60 -4.94
C LEU A 52 -3.03 12.65 -3.41
N LEU A 53 -2.93 13.84 -2.82
CA LEU A 53 -2.90 14.01 -1.37
C LEU A 53 -4.26 13.73 -0.70
N GLU A 54 -5.37 13.94 -1.40
CA GLU A 54 -6.69 13.54 -0.94
C GLU A 54 -6.84 12.01 -0.93
N ILE A 55 -6.39 11.33 -1.99
CA ILE A 55 -6.36 9.85 -2.05
C ILE A 55 -5.48 9.28 -0.93
N ALA A 56 -4.26 9.81 -0.75
CA ALA A 56 -3.34 9.37 0.30
C ALA A 56 -3.88 9.55 1.73
N ARG A 57 -4.91 10.38 1.92
CA ARG A 57 -5.56 10.64 3.22
C ARG A 57 -6.78 9.76 3.46
N GLU A 58 -7.36 9.21 2.40
CA GLU A 58 -8.50 8.29 2.48
C GLU A 58 -8.04 6.88 2.89
N GLU A 59 -6.86 6.47 2.42
CA GLU A 59 -6.16 5.26 2.86
C GLU A 59 -5.55 5.40 4.28
#